data_AF-A0A9E1IYT7-F1
#
_entry.id   AF-A0A9E1IYT7-F1
#
_cell.length_a   1.000
_cell.length_b   1.000
_cell.length_c   1.000
_cell.angle_alpha   90.00
_cell.angle_beta   90.00
_cell.angle_gamma   90.00
#
_symmetry.space_group_name_H-M   'P 1'
#
loop_
_entity.id
_entity.type
_entity.pdbx_description
1 polymer ?
#
loop_
_entity_poly.entity_id
_entity_poly.type
_entity_poly.pdbx_seq_one_letter_code
_entity_poly.pdbx_strand_id
1 'polypeptide(L)'
;MSAQSLLNELLKHLPIRVYGRGAVLTLLREMGFPVKNKTPLEVTDIYRDDNSGELVCKMSPDGKGEFTAALTNLKLDMNHPLYRKVKNYQIEVSEALGKQDVEDTRQTSIDQEDRGGFRVGSLYKNK
;
A
#
# COMPACT_ATOMS: atom_id res chain seq x y z
N MET A 1 11.61 0.78 -16.10
CA MET A 1 12.86 1.19 -15.40
C MET A 1 13.49 -0.06 -14.78
N SER A 2 14.80 -0.13 -14.53
CA SER A 2 15.36 -1.26 -13.78
C SER A 2 15.02 -1.14 -12.28
N ALA A 3 14.61 -2.23 -11.64
CA ALA A 3 14.34 -2.30 -10.20
C ALA A 3 15.51 -1.77 -9.36
N GLN A 4 16.75 -1.99 -9.83
CA GLN A 4 17.96 -1.51 -9.16
C GLN A 4 18.08 0.02 -9.16
N SER A 5 17.65 0.67 -10.25
CA SER A 5 17.66 2.13 -10.34
C SER A 5 16.64 2.74 -9.37
N LEU A 6 15.47 2.11 -9.27
CA LEU A 6 14.44 2.55 -8.32
C LEU A 6 14.89 2.35 -6.87
N LEU A 7 15.53 1.23 -6.57
CA LEU A 7 16.13 0.97 -5.25
C LEU A 7 17.11 2.09 -4.86
N ASN A 8 18.06 2.42 -5.73
CA ASN A 8 19.04 3.47 -5.48
C ASN A 8 18.41 4.85 -5.26
N GLU A 9 17.30 5.14 -5.95
CA GLU A 9 16.55 6.37 -5.70
C GLU A 9 15.84 6.33 -4.35
N LEU A 10 15.17 5.22 -4.01
CA LEU A 10 14.47 5.07 -2.75
C LEU A 10 15.41 5.19 -1.53
N LEU A 11 16.60 4.58 -1.61
CA LEU A 11 17.61 4.68 -0.55
C LEU A 11 18.04 6.13 -0.24
N LYS A 12 18.04 7.03 -1.24
CA LYS A 12 18.39 8.45 -1.05
C LYS A 12 17.35 9.26 -0.28
N HIS A 13 16.12 8.74 -0.18
CA HIS A 13 15.00 9.42 0.46
C HIS A 13 14.61 8.80 1.81
N LEU A 14 15.44 7.89 2.35
CA LEU A 14 15.20 7.31 3.67
C LEU A 14 15.36 8.36 4.78
N PRO A 15 14.53 8.30 5.83
CA PRO A 15 13.40 7.38 6.02
C PRO A 15 12.15 7.77 5.20
N ILE A 16 11.46 6.78 4.62
CA ILE A 16 10.26 7.00 3.80
C ILE A 16 9.02 6.59 4.58
N ARG A 17 7.96 7.42 4.51
CA ARG A 17 6.64 7.08 5.03
C ARG A 17 5.87 6.21 4.04
N VAL A 18 5.46 5.04 4.50
CA VAL A 18 4.61 4.11 3.76
C VAL A 18 3.40 3.71 4.59
N TYR A 19 2.41 3.13 3.94
CA TYR A 19 1.19 2.64 4.55
C TYR A 19 1.02 1.17 4.16
N GLY A 20 0.82 0.30 5.15
CA GLY A 20 0.59 -1.12 4.90
C GLY A 20 -0.71 -1.37 4.12
N ARG A 21 -0.73 -2.39 3.26
CA ARG A 21 -1.95 -2.87 2.59
C ARG A 21 -2.11 -4.37 2.82
N GLY A 22 -3.37 -4.81 2.92
CA GLY A 22 -3.74 -6.23 2.93
C GLY A 22 -3.00 -7.03 4.00
N ALA A 23 -2.26 -8.05 3.55
CA ALA A 23 -1.53 -9.00 4.39
C ALA A 23 -0.57 -8.33 5.39
N VAL A 24 0.08 -7.23 5.02
CA VAL A 24 1.00 -6.52 5.92
C VAL A 24 0.28 -5.97 7.14
N LEU A 25 -0.94 -5.45 6.98
CA LEU A 25 -1.74 -4.94 8.10
C LEU A 25 -2.24 -6.08 8.99
N THR A 26 -2.64 -7.21 8.39
CA THR A 26 -3.05 -8.39 9.15
C THR A 26 -1.90 -8.90 10.01
N LEU A 27 -0.73 -9.09 9.41
CA LEU A 27 0.47 -9.58 10.10
C LEU A 27 0.89 -8.66 11.24
N LEU A 28 0.91 -7.34 11.02
CA LEU A 28 1.19 -6.36 12.08
C LEU A 28 0.17 -6.42 13.23
N ARG A 29 -1.12 -6.64 12.95
CA ARG A 29 -2.14 -6.81 14.00
C ARG A 29 -1.98 -8.12 14.77
N GLU A 30 -1.63 -9.21 14.10
CA GLU A 30 -1.38 -10.52 14.73
C GLU A 30 -0.21 -10.44 15.71
N MET A 31 0.80 -9.61 15.40
CA MET A 31 1.92 -9.34 16.29
C MET A 31 1.59 -8.34 17.41
N GLY A 32 0.33 -7.92 17.52
CA GLY A 32 -0.15 -7.05 18.60
C GLY A 32 0.03 -5.55 18.35
N PHE A 33 0.44 -5.13 17.15
CA PHE A 33 0.53 -3.70 16.83
C PHE A 33 -0.84 -3.14 16.44
N PRO A 34 -1.30 -2.03 17.05
CA PRO A 34 -2.59 -1.42 16.74
C PRO A 34 -2.55 -0.63 15.42
N VAL A 35 -2.34 -1.32 14.29
CA VAL A 35 -2.22 -0.68 12.96
C VAL A 35 -3.56 -0.63 12.20
N LYS A 36 -3.84 0.53 11.61
CA LYS A 36 -4.98 0.80 10.73
C LYS A 36 -4.49 1.11 9.32
N ASN A 37 -5.39 1.14 8.33
CA ASN A 37 -5.05 1.38 6.92
C ASN A 37 -4.35 2.73 6.66
N LYS A 38 -4.44 3.69 7.60
CA LYS A 38 -3.82 5.01 7.52
C LYS A 38 -2.69 5.20 8.55
N THR A 39 -2.27 4.15 9.25
CA THR A 39 -1.14 4.24 10.17
C THR A 39 0.14 4.39 9.35
N PRO A 40 0.88 5.51 9.48
CA PRO A 40 2.15 5.68 8.80
C PRO A 40 3.18 4.72 9.40
N LEU A 41 3.92 4.04 8.54
CA LEU A 41 5.04 3.18 8.88
C LEU A 41 6.30 3.81 8.29
N GLU A 42 7.36 3.88 9.08
CA GLU A 42 8.64 4.42 8.64
C GLU A 42 9.53 3.30 8.14
N VAL A 43 9.91 3.40 6.87
CA VAL A 43 10.87 2.52 6.23
C VAL A 43 12.27 3.02 6.57
N THR A 44 13.03 2.18 7.25
CA THR A 44 14.41 2.45 7.66
C THR A 44 15.41 1.96 6.63
N ASP A 45 15.07 0.91 5.88
CA ASP A 45 15.97 0.34 4.88
C ASP A 45 15.18 -0.34 3.76
N ILE A 46 15.77 -0.47 2.58
CA ILE A 46 15.15 -1.12 1.42
C ILE A 46 16.22 -1.94 0.72
N TYR A 47 15.91 -3.18 0.40
CA TYR A 47 16.81 -4.06 -0.33
C TYR A 47 16.05 -4.84 -1.39
N ARG A 48 16.79 -5.45 -2.30
CA ARG A 48 16.23 -6.39 -3.27
C ARG A 48 16.39 -7.78 -2.71
N ASP A 49 15.30 -8.53 -2.65
CA ASP A 49 15.32 -9.91 -2.20
C ASP A 49 15.88 -10.82 -3.29
N ASP A 50 16.83 -11.68 -2.95
CA ASP A 50 17.52 -12.54 -3.92
C ASP A 50 16.65 -13.71 -4.41
N ASN A 51 15.64 -14.10 -3.61
CA ASN A 51 14.74 -15.21 -3.93
C ASN A 51 13.60 -14.78 -4.85
N SER A 52 12.87 -13.74 -4.46
CA SER A 52 11.72 -13.21 -5.22
C SER A 52 12.13 -12.20 -6.29
N GLY A 53 13.31 -11.59 -6.17
CA GLY A 53 13.76 -10.51 -7.04
C GLY A 53 13.02 -9.17 -6.82
N GLU A 54 12.09 -9.13 -5.85
CA GLU A 54 11.28 -7.96 -5.51
C GLU A 54 12.03 -6.99 -4.58
N LEU A 55 11.55 -5.75 -4.55
CA LEU A 55 12.02 -4.78 -3.57
C LEU A 55 11.29 -5.00 -2.24
N VAL A 56 12.06 -5.21 -1.17
CA VAL A 56 11.56 -5.42 0.19
C VAL A 56 11.97 -4.23 1.06
N CYS A 57 11.01 -3.70 1.81
CA CYS A 57 11.19 -2.58 2.72
C CYS A 57 11.26 -3.09 4.16
N LYS A 58 12.28 -2.65 4.88
CA LYS A 58 12.47 -2.84 6.31
C LYS A 58 11.91 -1.65 7.07
N MET A 59 11.09 -1.89 8.08
CA MET A 59 10.37 -0.86 8.83
C MET A 59 10.31 -1.20 10.32
N SER A 60 10.17 -0.17 11.15
CA SER A 60 10.01 -0.33 12.60
C SER A 60 8.82 0.48 13.11
N PRO A 61 7.63 -0.15 13.27
CA PRO A 61 6.40 0.50 13.70
C PRO A 61 6.45 1.13 15.10
N ASP A 62 7.28 0.60 15.99
CA ASP A 62 7.32 1.01 17.42
C ASP A 62 8.77 1.06 17.96
N GLY A 63 9.78 1.01 17.09
CA GLY A 63 11.20 0.96 17.49
C GLY A 63 11.64 -0.35 18.19
N LYS A 64 10.70 -1.26 18.48
CA LYS A 64 10.93 -2.51 19.22
C LYS A 64 11.02 -3.77 18.35
N GLY A 65 10.69 -3.66 17.06
CA GLY A 65 10.73 -4.78 16.13
C GLY A 65 11.08 -4.31 14.72
N GLU A 66 11.85 -5.12 14.01
CA GLU A 66 12.14 -4.95 12.60
C GLU A 66 11.16 -5.81 11.79
N PHE A 67 10.45 -5.19 10.85
CA PHE A 67 9.53 -5.87 9.96
C PHE A 67 9.94 -5.65 8.52
N THR A 68 9.84 -6.69 7.72
CA THR A 68 10.12 -6.64 6.30
C THR A 68 8.84 -6.90 5.53
N ALA A 69 8.53 -6.05 4.57
CA ALA A 69 7.38 -6.20 3.71
C ALA A 69 7.74 -5.87 2.27
N ALA A 70 7.21 -6.65 1.32
CA ALA A 70 7.40 -6.38 -0.10
C ALA A 70 6.79 -5.02 -0.49
N LEU A 71 7.50 -4.27 -1.32
CA LEU A 71 7.09 -2.95 -1.80
C LEU A 71 5.75 -3.01 -2.53
N THR A 72 5.42 -4.13 -3.17
CA THR A 72 4.13 -4.41 -3.84
C THR A 72 2.93 -4.36 -2.89
N ASN A 73 3.13 -4.72 -1.62
CA ASN A 73 2.10 -4.72 -0.58
C ASN A 73 2.07 -3.43 0.27
N LEU A 74 2.87 -2.43 -0.12
CA LEU A 74 2.97 -1.16 0.57
C LEU A 74 2.47 -0.02 -0.33
N LYS A 75 1.88 0.99 0.29
CA LYS A 75 1.51 2.23 -0.40
C LYS A 75 2.46 3.33 0.06
N LEU A 76 3.21 3.90 -0.88
CA LEU A 76 4.07 5.04 -0.61
C LEU A 76 3.21 6.32 -0.44
N ASP A 77 3.68 7.27 0.36
CA ASP A 77 3.00 8.55 0.53
C ASP A 77 2.79 9.27 -0.81
N MET A 78 1.56 9.76 -1.05
CA MET A 78 1.16 10.40 -2.30
C MET A 78 1.88 11.73 -2.53
N ASN A 79 2.37 12.37 -1.46
CA ASN A 79 3.15 13.60 -1.52
C ASN A 79 4.63 13.36 -1.85
N HIS A 80 5.08 12.10 -1.89
CA HIS A 80 6.48 11.79 -2.15
C HIS A 80 6.82 11.91 -3.64
N PRO A 81 7.97 12.51 -4.02
CA PRO A 81 8.34 12.68 -5.43
C PRO A 81 8.47 11.34 -6.19
N LEU A 82 8.85 10.27 -5.49
CA LEU A 82 8.97 8.92 -6.07
C LEU A 82 7.64 8.14 -6.11
N TYR A 83 6.53 8.70 -5.62
CA TYR A 83 5.24 8.00 -5.58
C TYR A 83 4.83 7.42 -6.93
N ARG A 84 4.90 8.24 -8.00
CA ARG A 84 4.57 7.79 -9.36
C ARG A 84 5.51 6.69 -9.85
N LYS A 85 6.81 6.80 -9.55
CA LYS A 85 7.81 5.81 -9.97
C LYS A 85 7.58 4.45 -9.30
N VAL A 86 7.33 4.47 -7.99
CA VAL A 86 7.00 3.25 -7.23
C VAL A 86 5.68 2.65 -7.68
N LYS A 87 4.66 3.48 -7.90
CA LYS A 87 3.37 2.99 -8.42
C LYS A 87 3.52 2.31 -9.78
N ASN A 88 4.31 2.89 -10.69
CA ASN A 88 4.58 2.26 -11.99
C ASN A 88 5.31 0.93 -11.84
N TYR A 89 6.31 0.85 -10.96
CA TYR A 89 6.99 -0.42 -10.67
C TYR A 89 6.05 -1.47 -10.09
N GLN A 90 5.18 -1.09 -9.15
CA GLN A 90 4.16 -2.00 -8.62
C GLN A 90 3.22 -2.51 -9.71
N ILE A 91 2.83 -1.64 -10.66
CA ILE A 91 2.03 -2.04 -11.81
C ILE A 91 2.81 -3.02 -12.69
N GLU A 92 4.05 -2.69 -13.08
CA GLU A 92 4.92 -3.57 -13.89
C GLU A 92 5.09 -4.96 -13.25
N VAL A 93 5.35 -5.02 -11.94
CA VAL A 93 5.47 -6.28 -11.20
C VAL A 93 4.13 -7.00 -11.13
N SER A 94 3.03 -6.27 -10.86
CA SER A 94 1.69 -6.86 -10.84
C SER A 94 1.20 -7.31 -12.21
N GLU A 95 1.67 -6.74 -13.32
CA GLU A 95 1.35 -7.21 -14.67
C GLU A 95 2.19 -8.42 -15.05
N ALA A 96 3.46 -8.46 -14.62
CA ALA A 96 4.32 -9.61 -14.77
C ALA A 96 3.78 -10.82 -13.99
N LEU A 97 3.31 -10.59 -12.76
CA LEU A 97 2.69 -11.60 -11.88
C LEU A 97 1.20 -11.83 -12.20
N GLY A 98 0.49 -10.83 -12.72
CA GLY A 98 -0.95 -10.88 -13.02
C GLY A 98 -1.30 -11.63 -14.29
N LYS A 99 -0.30 -11.99 -15.12
CA LYS A 99 -0.44 -13.10 -16.07
C LYS A 99 -0.58 -14.46 -15.38
N GLN A 100 -0.37 -14.53 -14.07
CA GLN A 100 -0.43 -15.74 -13.26
C GLN A 100 -1.64 -15.72 -12.28
N ASP A 101 -2.07 -14.56 -11.76
CA ASP A 101 -3.16 -14.45 -10.77
C ASP A 101 -4.33 -13.54 -11.24
N VAL A 102 -5.11 -13.99 -12.23
CA VAL A 102 -6.34 -13.31 -12.69
C VAL A 102 -7.49 -13.35 -11.65
N GLU A 103 -7.30 -13.92 -10.45
CA GLU A 103 -8.40 -14.27 -9.54
C GLU A 103 -8.63 -13.41 -8.30
N ASP A 104 -7.98 -12.26 -8.09
CA ASP A 104 -8.34 -11.43 -6.92
C ASP A 104 -8.43 -9.92 -7.18
N THR A 105 -9.44 -9.54 -7.96
CA THR A 105 -9.95 -8.15 -8.01
C THR A 105 -11.35 -8.05 -7.42
N ARG A 106 -11.49 -8.33 -6.12
CA ARG A 106 -12.53 -7.68 -5.28
C ARG A 106 -12.16 -6.23 -4.95
N GLN A 107 -11.84 -5.44 -5.96
CA GLN A 107 -11.60 -3.99 -5.78
C GLN A 107 -12.24 -3.15 -6.89
N THR A 108 -13.47 -3.49 -7.28
CA THR A 108 -14.40 -2.61 -8.00
C THR A 108 -15.68 -2.46 -7.19
N SER A 109 -15.60 -1.96 -5.96
CA SER A 109 -16.80 -1.61 -5.17
C SER A 109 -16.54 -0.54 -4.11
N ILE A 110 -15.75 0.51 -4.40
CA ILE A 110 -15.73 1.70 -3.52
C ILE A 110 -15.46 2.96 -4.36
N ASP A 111 -16.33 3.26 -5.33
CA ASP A 111 -16.43 4.61 -5.90
C ASP A 111 -17.82 4.87 -6.53
N GLN A 112 -18.88 4.24 -6.01
CA GLN A 112 -20.24 4.47 -6.52
C GLN A 112 -21.36 4.59 -5.47
N GLU A 113 -21.04 4.56 -4.16
CA GLU A 113 -22.07 4.67 -3.10
C GLU A 113 -21.96 5.92 -2.22
N ASP A 114 -21.20 6.96 -2.63
CA ASP A 114 -21.11 8.20 -1.85
C ASP A 114 -21.51 9.45 -2.66
N ARG A 115 -22.56 9.32 -3.48
CA ARG A 115 -23.43 10.46 -3.82
C ARG A 115 -24.67 10.40 -2.95
N GLY A 116 -24.48 10.80 -1.69
CA GLY A 116 -25.55 11.20 -0.79
C GLY A 116 -26.52 12.16 -1.47
N GLY A 117 -27.73 11.67 -1.70
CA GLY A 117 -28.89 12.44 -2.14
C GLY A 117 -30.09 12.07 -1.29
N PHE A 118 -29.95 12.16 0.04
CA PHE A 118 -31.04 12.00 0.99
C PHE A 118 -32.07 13.13 0.76
N ARG A 119 -33.08 12.89 -0.08
CA ARG A 119 -34.21 13.82 -0.27
C ARG A 119 -35.26 13.51 0.80
N VAL A 120 -35.15 14.19 1.94
CA VAL A 120 -36.26 14.32 2.88
C VAL A 120 -37.32 15.20 2.22
N GLY A 121 -38.43 14.61 1.76
CA GLY A 121 -39.44 15.42 1.09
C GLY A 121 -40.61 14.64 0.51
N SER A 122 -41.29 13.82 1.31
CA SER A 122 -42.72 13.49 1.08
C SER A 122 -43.30 12.77 2.29
N LEU A 123 -43.42 13.49 3.41
CA LEU A 123 -44.14 13.01 4.61
C LEU A 123 -45.39 13.83 4.91
N TYR A 124 -45.83 14.67 3.98
CA TYR A 124 -47.12 15.35 4.06
C TYR A 124 -47.80 15.42 2.70
N LYS A 125 -48.66 14.44 2.42
CA LYS A 125 -49.91 14.70 1.72
C LYS A 125 -51.04 14.19 2.61
N ASN A 126 -51.54 15.12 3.41
CA ASN A 126 -52.83 15.03 4.09
C ASN A 126 -53.95 15.01 3.03
N LYS A 127 -54.95 14.15 3.29
CA LYS A 127 -56.36 14.15 2.83
C LYS A 127 -56.65 14.35 1.35
#